data_AF-A0AAP5WAS3-F1
#
_entry.id   AF-A0AAP5WAS3-F1
#
_cell.length_a   1.000
_cell.length_b   1.000
_cell.length_c   1.000
_cell.angle_alpha   90.00
_cell.angle_beta   90.00
_cell.angle_gamma   90.00
#
_symmetry.space_group_name_H-M   'P 1'
#
loop_
_entity.id
_entity.type
_entity.pdbx_description
1 polymer ?
#
loop_
_entity_poly.entity_id
_entity_poly.type
_entity_poly.pdbx_seq_one_letter_code
_entity_poly.pdbx_strand_id
1 'polypeptide(L)' 'MEEIMSKKQQSVKVQIEEKEVGGQTIQQLFIAKNLIGEITPQDKEFATHLIGGGDFTAKSTDDAVEWLLQEYNLHQ' A
#
# COMPACT_ATOMS: atom_id res chain seq x y z
N MET A 1 -33.23 15.36 16.72
CA MET A 1 -31.92 15.05 17.29
C MET A 1 -31.17 14.31 16.21
N GLU A 2 -30.27 14.99 15.49
CA GLU A 2 -29.42 14.37 14.49
C GLU A 2 -28.11 13.98 15.17
N GLU A 3 -27.97 12.70 15.51
CA GLU A 3 -26.67 12.12 15.83
C GLU A 3 -25.90 11.95 14.52
N ILE A 4 -25.07 12.95 14.23
CA ILE A 4 -24.00 12.84 13.25
C ILE A 4 -23.04 11.74 13.73
N MET A 5 -23.24 10.52 13.25
CA MET A 5 -22.23 9.47 13.37
C MET A 5 -20.94 10.00 12.75
N SER A 6 -20.04 10.46 13.61
CA SER A 6 -18.67 10.81 13.26
C SER A 6 -18.03 9.54 12.77
N LYS A 7 -18.02 9.33 11.44
CA LYS A 7 -17.24 8.29 10.79
C LYS A 7 -15.83 8.48 11.32
N LYS A 8 -15.42 7.62 12.25
CA LYS A 8 -14.12 7.66 12.90
C LYS A 8 -13.11 7.54 11.77
N GLN A 9 -12.57 8.67 11.30
CA GLN A 9 -11.48 8.71 10.33
C GLN A 9 -10.32 8.03 11.03
N GLN A 10 -10.19 6.72 10.85
CA GLN A 10 -9.05 5.98 11.30
C GLN A 10 -7.92 6.43 10.39
N SER A 11 -7.15 7.42 10.84
CA SER A 11 -5.98 7.91 10.12
C SER A 11 -4.94 6.79 10.11
N VAL A 12 -4.99 5.93 9.10
CA VAL A 12 -3.97 4.91 8.88
C VAL A 12 -2.70 5.66 8.48
N LYS A 13 -1.69 5.66 9.37
CA LYS A 13 -0.37 6.20 9.04
C LYS A 13 0.36 5.21 8.16
N VAL A 14 0.32 5.46 6.86
CA VAL A 14 1.11 4.75 5.87
C VAL A 14 2.48 5.41 5.79
N GLN A 15 3.52 4.59 5.81
CA GLN A 15 4.90 5.02 5.56
C GLN A 15 5.40 4.31 4.31
N ILE A 16 6.03 5.08 3.42
CA ILE A 16 6.64 4.56 2.20
C ILE A 16 8.14 4.77 2.35
N GLU A 17 8.91 3.69 2.22
CA GLU A 17 10.37 3.76 2.23
C GLU A 17 10.90 3.28 0.89
N GLU A 18 11.76 4.08 0.25
CA GLU A 18 12.45 3.69 -0.97
C GLU A 18 13.69 2.87 -0.63
N LYS A 19 13.87 1.77 -1.34
CA LYS A 19 15.00 0.86 -1.16
C LYS A 19 15.56 0.47 -2.52
N GLU A 20 16.86 0.57 -2.67
CA GLU A 20 17.54 0.05 -3.86
C GLU A 20 17.90 -1.43 -3.65
N VAL A 21 17.39 -2.30 -4.50
CA VAL A 21 17.65 -3.74 -4.48
C VAL A 21 18.10 -4.17 -5.88
N GLY A 22 19.33 -4.66 -6.00
CA GLY A 22 19.84 -5.18 -7.28
C GLY A 22 19.89 -4.14 -8.42
N GLY A 23 20.02 -2.85 -8.09
CA GLY A 23 19.99 -1.75 -9.07
C GLY A 23 18.59 -1.30 -9.49
N GLN A 24 17.56 -1.75 -8.79
CA GLN A 24 16.18 -1.30 -8.97
C GLN A 24 15.69 -0.62 -7.69
N THR A 25 15.07 0.55 -7.83
CA THR A 25 14.41 1.24 -6.71
C THR A 25 13.04 0.62 -6.50
N ILE A 26 12.84 -0.03 -5.36
CA ILE A 26 11.53 -0.50 -4.90
C ILE A 26 11.02 0.41 -3.79
N GLN A 27 9.71 0.52 -3.65
CA GLN A 27 9.05 1.26 -2.59
C GLN A 27 8.38 0.26 -1.65
N GLN A 28 8.76 0.28 -0.38
CA GLN A 28 8.21 -0.58 0.65
C GLN A 28 7.13 0.16 1.43
N LEU A 29 5.96 -0.45 1.57
CA LEU A 29 4.79 0.14 2.19
C LEU A 29 4.58 -0.43 3.58
N PHE A 30 4.53 0.45 4.59
CA PHE A 30 4.40 0.08 5.99
C PHE A 30 3.16 0.70 6.64
N ILE A 31 2.43 -0.10 7.40
CA ILE A 31 1.37 0.37 8.31
C ILE A 31 1.78 0.06 9.74
N ALA A 32 1.84 1.10 10.59
CA ALA A 32 2.14 0.95 12.02
C ALA A 32 3.41 0.10 12.28
N LYS A 33 4.44 0.24 11.43
CA LYS A 33 5.72 -0.50 11.43
C LYS A 33 5.67 -1.94 10.89
N ASN A 34 4.54 -2.39 10.36
CA ASN A 34 4.43 -3.66 9.67
C ASN A 34 4.56 -3.43 8.16
N LEU A 35 5.47 -4.17 7.51
CA LEU A 35 5.55 -4.19 6.05
C LEU A 35 4.30 -4.89 5.51
N ILE A 36 3.50 -4.16 4.73
CA ILE A 36 2.28 -4.70 4.13
C ILE A 36 2.49 -5.09 2.68
N GLY A 37 3.43 -4.44 1.97
CA GLY A 37 3.72 -4.76 0.59
C GLY A 37 4.83 -3.91 0.01
N GLU A 38 5.16 -4.20 -1.24
CA GLU A 38 6.26 -3.60 -1.99
C GLU A 38 5.74 -3.18 -3.36
N ILE A 39 6.20 -2.04 -3.86
CA ILE A 39 5.84 -1.47 -5.16
C ILE A 39 7.13 -1.33 -5.96
N THR A 40 7.21 -2.06 -7.07
CA THR A 40 8.29 -1.96 -8.03
C THR A 40 7.82 -1.14 -9.22
N PRO A 41 8.31 0.10 -9.41
CA PRO A 41 8.04 0.87 -10.60
C PRO A 41 8.63 0.17 -11.82
N GLN A 42 7.79 -0.06 -12.82
CA GLN A 42 8.14 -0.52 -14.16
C GLN A 42 7.85 0.61 -15.16
N ASP A 43 8.30 0.48 -16.41
CA ASP A 43 8.25 1.55 -17.43
C ASP A 43 6.95 2.38 -17.47
N LYS A 44 5.78 1.73 -17.37
CA LYS A 44 4.46 2.39 -17.44
C LYS A 44 3.48 1.94 -16.35
N GLU A 45 3.93 1.08 -15.47
CA GLU A 45 3.08 0.34 -14.53
C GLU A 45 3.84 0.17 -13.22
N PHE A 46 3.12 -0.15 -12.15
CA PHE A 46 3.67 -0.34 -10.82
C PHE A 46 3.29 -1.74 -10.38
N ALA A 47 4.25 -2.67 -10.40
CA ALA A 47 4.01 -4.01 -9.87
C ALA A 47 4.00 -3.92 -8.34
N THR A 48 2.94 -4.41 -7.74
CA THR A 48 2.78 -4.51 -6.30
C THR A 48 2.86 -5.96 -5.88
N HIS A 49 3.50 -6.18 -4.73
CA HIS A 49 3.57 -7.47 -4.05
C HIS A 49 3.07 -7.27 -2.62
N LEU A 50 1.95 -7.89 -2.24
CA LEU A 50 1.48 -7.84 -0.85
C LEU A 50 2.18 -8.92 -0.02
N ILE A 51 2.67 -8.54 1.16
CA ILE A 51 3.25 -9.50 2.11
C ILE A 51 2.15 -10.43 2.61
N GLY A 52 2.22 -11.69 2.15
CA GLY A 52 1.25 -12.71 2.52
C GLY A 52 0.08 -12.88 1.57
N GLY A 53 0.00 -12.15 0.44
CA GLY A 53 -1.03 -12.47 -0.55
C GLY A 53 -1.11 -11.63 -1.83
N GLY A 54 -0.72 -12.24 -2.94
CA GLY A 54 -1.08 -11.75 -4.28
C GLY A 54 -0.18 -10.65 -4.81
N ASP A 55 -0.17 -10.58 -6.13
CA ASP A 55 0.54 -9.58 -6.92
C ASP A 55 -0.50 -8.82 -7.75
N PHE A 56 -0.32 -7.51 -7.87
CA PHE A 56 -1.17 -6.68 -8.70
C PHE A 56 -0.33 -5.72 -9.53
N THR A 57 -0.85 -5.29 -10.67
CA THR A 57 -0.18 -4.30 -11.52
C THR A 57 -1.05 -3.06 -11.56
N ALA A 58 -0.59 -2.03 -10.89
CA ALA A 58 -1.25 -0.74 -10.83
C ALA A 58 -0.77 0.19 -11.94
N LYS A 59 -1.63 1.14 -12.33
CA LYS A 59 -1.28 2.15 -13.35
C LYS A 59 -0.56 3.37 -12.77
N SER A 60 -0.65 3.55 -11.46
CA SER A 60 -0.08 4.66 -10.71
C SER A 60 0.34 4.21 -9.32
N THR A 61 1.26 4.94 -8.68
CA THR A 61 1.64 4.68 -7.28
C THR A 61 0.44 4.78 -6.34
N ASP A 62 -0.46 5.76 -6.52
CA ASP A 62 -1.69 5.87 -5.71
C ASP A 62 -2.56 4.60 -5.82
N ASP A 63 -2.80 4.12 -7.03
CA ASP A 63 -3.60 2.91 -7.30
C ASP A 63 -2.95 1.65 -6.67
N ALA A 64 -1.62 1.57 -6.72
CA ALA A 64 -0.84 0.54 -6.04
C ALA A 64 -1.01 0.58 -4.51
N VAL A 65 -0.90 1.78 -3.94
CA VAL A 65 -1.06 2.01 -2.49
C VAL A 65 -2.48 1.66 -2.06
N GLU A 66 -3.50 2.15 -2.78
CA GLU A 66 -4.90 1.86 -2.47
C GLU A 66 -5.19 0.36 -2.48
N TRP A 67 -4.72 -0.36 -3.50
CA TRP A 67 -4.90 -1.81 -3.57
C TRP A 67 -4.23 -2.54 -2.40
N LEU A 68 -2.97 -2.20 -2.09
CA LEU A 68 -2.24 -2.80 -0.96
C LEU A 68 -2.94 -2.54 0.39
N LEU A 69 -3.47 -1.33 0.60
CA LEU A 69 -4.23 -0.99 1.80
C LEU A 69 -5.56 -1.74 1.88
N GLN A 70 -6.26 -1.87 0.75
CA GLN A 70 -7.52 -2.60 0.67
C GLN A 70 -7.30 -4.07 1.00
N GLU A 71 -6.34 -4.72 0.34
CA GLU A 71 -6.05 -6.14 0.55
C GLU A 71 -5.55 -6.41 1.97
N TYR A 72 -4.67 -5.55 2.51
CA TYR A 72 -4.24 -5.67 3.91
C TYR A 72 -5.41 -5.60 4.92
N ASN A 73 -6.37 -4.69 4.72
CA ASN A 73 -7.53 -4.58 5.60
C ASN A 73 -8.52 -5.75 5.46
N LEU A 74 -8.61 -6.37 4.29
CA LEU A 74 -9.49 -7.53 4.06
C LEU A 74 -8.99 -8.80 4.76
N HIS A 75 -7.69 -8.88 5.02
CA HIS A 75 -7.03 -10.00 5.68
C HIS A 75 -6.84 -9.82 7.20
N GLN A 76 -7.29 -8.69 7.79
CA GLN A 76 -7.27 -8.42 9.25
C GLN A 76 -8.49 -8.96 9.99
#